data_AF-A0A4Q3W469-F1
#
_entry.id   AF-A0A4Q3W469-F1
#
_cell.length_a   1.000
_cell.length_b   1.000
_cell.length_c   1.000
_cell.angle_alpha   90.00
_cell.angle_beta   90.00
_cell.angle_gamma   90.00
#
_symmetry.space_group_name_H-M   'P 1'
#
loop_
_entity.id
_entity.type
_entity.pdbx_description
1 polymer ?
#
loop_
_entity_poly.entity_id
_entity_poly.type
_entity_poly.pdbx_seq_one_letter_code
_entity_poly.pdbx_strand_id
1 'polypeptide(L)'
;MPKVYRTMKMEDGLPIVGSTRTSLGVRVGVDISPDFEDNVHPRAGSMSVMSSVYPPIPSLIPKRLRETDPRYAGGTAPEDSFIFSYGNGDFVDGSLSENLAVRIDKSWHALVEPSSSMALKDYTDALEATRDEWAVAEEKR
;
A
#
# COMPACT_ATOMS: atom_id res chain seq x y z
N MET A 1 -4.42 -13.53 6.75
CA MET A 1 -4.38 -12.27 5.99
C MET A 1 -2.94 -12.01 5.56
N PRO A 2 -2.66 -11.86 4.26
CA PRO A 2 -1.30 -11.59 3.79
C PRO A 2 -0.70 -10.36 4.47
N LYS A 3 0.59 -10.40 4.80
CA LYS A 3 1.30 -9.25 5.36
C LYS A 3 1.93 -8.43 4.26
N VAL A 4 1.65 -7.13 4.24
CA VAL A 4 2.11 -6.20 3.21
C VAL A 4 2.61 -4.91 3.82
N TYR A 5 3.46 -4.19 3.08
CA TYR A 5 4.06 -2.93 3.51
C TYR A 5 3.84 -1.83 2.49
N ARG A 6 3.66 -0.58 2.92
CA ARG A 6 3.54 0.56 2.00
C ARG A 6 4.05 1.85 2.64
N THR A 7 4.77 2.63 1.84
CA THR A 7 5.25 3.96 2.24
C THR A 7 4.19 5.00 1.99
N MET A 8 3.71 5.63 3.06
CA MET A 8 2.62 6.62 3.03
C MET A 8 2.93 7.79 3.96
N LYS A 9 2.28 8.93 3.74
CA LYS A 9 2.25 10.03 4.71
C LYS A 9 1.35 9.67 5.88
N MET A 10 1.60 10.30 7.02
CA MET A 10 0.93 10.02 8.28
C MET A 10 0.23 11.26 8.82
N GLU A 11 -0.97 11.06 9.38
CA GLU A 11 -1.75 12.02 10.15
C GLU A 11 -2.38 11.28 11.33
N ASP A 12 -2.28 11.84 12.54
CA ASP A 12 -2.79 11.23 13.78
C ASP A 12 -2.30 9.79 14.03
N GLY A 13 -1.06 9.49 13.62
CA GLY A 13 -0.44 8.17 13.78
C GLY A 13 -0.91 7.12 12.77
N LEU A 14 -1.78 7.50 11.83
CA LEU A 14 -2.40 6.63 10.84
C LEU A 14 -2.08 7.12 9.41
N PRO A 15 -2.16 6.27 8.38
CA PRO A 15 -1.91 6.72 7.03
C PRO A 15 -2.96 7.75 6.59
N ILE A 16 -2.50 8.78 5.86
CA ILE A 16 -3.39 9.73 5.20
C ILE A 16 -4.15 8.98 4.11
N VAL A 17 -5.47 9.09 4.14
CA VAL A 17 -6.37 8.58 3.09
C VAL A 17 -6.36 9.54 1.90
N GLY A 18 -6.40 8.99 0.68
CA GLY A 18 -6.63 9.78 -0.51
C GLY A 18 -6.02 9.18 -1.78
N SER A 19 -6.08 9.94 -2.87
CA SER A 19 -5.73 9.51 -4.22
C SER A 19 -4.33 9.97 -4.65
N THR A 20 -3.32 9.90 -3.77
CA THR A 20 -1.93 10.23 -4.11
C THR A 20 -1.04 9.00 -4.05
N ARG A 21 0.15 9.08 -4.64
CA ARG A 21 1.14 7.99 -4.58
C ARG A 21 1.55 7.65 -3.13
N THR A 22 1.40 8.59 -2.21
CA THR A 22 1.85 8.49 -0.81
C THR A 22 0.69 8.47 0.18
N SER A 23 -0.53 8.18 -0.25
CA SER A 23 -1.69 8.00 0.62
C SER A 23 -2.21 6.56 0.52
N LEU A 24 -3.09 6.22 1.47
CA LEU A 24 -3.92 5.03 1.45
C LEU A 24 -5.06 5.27 0.45
N GLY A 25 -4.96 4.62 -0.71
CA GLY A 25 -5.87 4.83 -1.83
C GLY A 25 -5.18 4.66 -3.17
N VAL A 26 -5.91 5.01 -4.23
CA VAL A 26 -5.51 4.86 -5.63
C VAL A 26 -5.74 6.15 -6.42
N ARG A 27 -4.94 6.36 -7.46
CA ARG A 27 -5.15 7.41 -8.47
C ARG A 27 -5.97 6.87 -9.64
N VAL A 28 -7.16 7.41 -9.84
CA VAL A 28 -7.98 7.12 -11.02
C VAL A 28 -7.26 7.60 -12.29
N GLY A 29 -7.20 6.75 -13.31
CA GLY A 29 -6.48 6.99 -14.57
C GLY A 29 -4.96 6.77 -14.52
N VAL A 30 -4.41 6.38 -13.36
CA VAL A 30 -2.97 6.08 -13.20
C VAL A 30 -2.76 4.71 -12.55
N ASP A 31 -3.32 4.51 -11.36
CA ASP A 31 -3.20 3.25 -10.61
C ASP A 31 -4.34 2.30 -10.99
N ILE A 32 -5.54 2.84 -11.26
CA ILE A 32 -6.73 2.08 -11.65
C ILE A 32 -7.56 2.85 -12.67
N SER A 33 -8.22 2.14 -13.58
CA SER A 33 -9.10 2.72 -14.60
C SER A 33 -10.46 2.03 -14.54
N PRO A 34 -11.52 2.72 -14.08
CA PRO A 34 -12.87 2.19 -14.15
C PRO A 34 -13.31 1.94 -15.60
N ASP A 35 -14.25 1.03 -15.78
CA ASP A 35 -14.94 0.81 -17.04
C ASP A 35 -15.98 1.93 -17.32
N PHE A 36 -16.81 1.72 -18.34
CA PHE A 36 -17.85 2.69 -18.73
C PHE A 36 -19.02 2.76 -17.74
N GLU A 37 -19.13 1.81 -16.81
CA GLU A 37 -20.13 1.74 -15.74
C GLU A 37 -19.57 2.21 -14.39
N ASP A 38 -18.36 2.79 -14.38
CA ASP A 38 -17.61 3.19 -13.18
C ASP A 38 -17.25 2.01 -12.25
N ASN A 39 -17.16 0.80 -12.82
CA ASN A 39 -16.72 -0.39 -12.10
C ASN A 39 -15.21 -0.60 -12.26
N VAL A 40 -14.61 -1.15 -11.21
CA VAL A 40 -13.23 -1.61 -11.21
C VAL A 40 -13.18 -3.13 -11.11
N HIS A 41 -12.15 -3.72 -11.70
CA HIS A 41 -12.02 -5.17 -11.81
C HIS A 41 -10.71 -5.68 -11.22
N PRO A 42 -10.70 -6.92 -10.68
CA PRO A 42 -9.45 -7.59 -10.34
C PRO A 42 -8.52 -7.62 -11.56
N ARG A 43 -7.21 -7.56 -11.34
CA ARG A 43 -6.17 -7.60 -12.40
C ARG A 43 -6.20 -6.42 -13.39
N ALA A 44 -6.88 -5.31 -13.08
CA ALA A 44 -7.00 -4.14 -13.96
C ALA A 44 -6.33 -2.84 -13.40
N GLY A 45 -5.41 -2.97 -12.45
CA GLY A 45 -4.75 -1.83 -11.78
C GLY A 45 -5.16 -1.74 -10.30
N SER A 46 -4.27 -1.24 -9.43
CA SER A 46 -4.50 -1.25 -7.98
C SER A 46 -3.50 -0.42 -7.16
N MET A 47 -3.65 -0.43 -5.82
CA MET A 47 -2.68 0.13 -4.88
C MET A 47 -1.44 -0.78 -4.70
N SER A 48 -0.25 -0.27 -5.04
CA SER A 48 1.03 -0.96 -4.81
C SER A 48 1.37 -1.18 -3.33
N VAL A 49 1.85 -2.38 -3.02
CA VAL A 49 2.42 -2.73 -1.71
C VAL A 49 3.70 -3.56 -1.88
N MET A 50 4.45 -3.71 -0.80
CA MET A 50 5.78 -4.31 -0.76
C MET A 50 5.78 -5.55 0.15
N SER A 51 6.69 -6.48 -0.12
CA SER A 51 6.89 -7.70 0.68
C SER A 51 7.57 -7.48 2.04
N SER A 52 8.21 -6.32 2.23
CA SER A 52 9.11 -6.07 3.35
C SER A 52 9.14 -4.60 3.73
N VAL A 53 9.47 -4.33 4.99
CA VAL A 53 9.77 -2.99 5.51
C VAL A 53 11.02 -2.37 4.86
N TYR A 54 11.85 -3.18 4.19
CA TYR A 54 13.02 -2.72 3.43
C TYR A 54 12.70 -2.78 1.92
N PRO A 55 11.96 -1.82 1.35
CA PRO A 55 11.62 -1.86 -0.06
C PRO A 55 12.88 -1.69 -0.93
N PRO A 56 13.00 -2.40 -2.06
CA PRO A 56 14.19 -2.32 -2.91
C PRO A 56 14.25 -1.03 -3.75
N ILE A 57 13.31 -0.09 -3.57
CA ILE A 57 13.18 1.14 -4.34
C ILE A 57 13.52 2.34 -3.43
N PRO A 58 14.60 3.09 -3.71
CA PRO A 58 15.00 4.25 -2.92
C PRO A 58 13.90 5.29 -2.68
N SER A 59 13.04 5.53 -3.67
CA SER A 59 11.94 6.50 -3.57
C SER A 59 10.78 6.08 -2.66
N LEU A 60 10.87 4.90 -2.06
CA LEU A 60 9.95 4.37 -1.05
C LEU A 60 10.57 4.32 0.35
N ILE A 61 11.87 4.64 0.49
CA ILE A 61 12.54 4.65 1.79
C ILE A 61 12.61 6.10 2.27
N PRO A 62 12.00 6.45 3.42
CA PRO A 62 12.11 7.79 4.01
C PRO A 62 13.56 8.19 4.27
N LYS A 63 13.94 9.42 3.89
CA LYS A 63 15.31 9.94 4.04
C LYS A 63 15.83 9.83 5.47
N ARG A 64 15.02 10.11 6.50
CA ARG A 64 15.37 9.94 7.92
C ARG A 64 15.81 8.54 8.32
N LEU A 65 15.42 7.50 7.59
CA LEU A 65 15.84 6.13 7.89
C LEU A 65 17.20 5.78 7.31
N ARG A 66 17.71 6.54 6.34
CA ARG A 66 18.89 6.14 5.56
C ARG A 66 20.16 5.93 6.41
N GLU A 67 20.23 6.59 7.56
CA GLU A 67 21.35 6.56 8.50
C GLU A 67 21.07 5.67 9.72
N THR A 68 19.85 5.15 9.90
CA THR A 68 19.48 4.34 11.06
C THR A 68 19.80 2.85 10.87
N ASP A 69 19.76 2.37 9.63
CA ASP A 69 20.08 0.99 9.27
C ASP A 69 20.67 0.94 7.85
N PRO A 70 21.76 0.20 7.58
CA PRO A 70 22.32 0.05 6.24
C PRO A 70 21.33 -0.45 5.18
N ARG A 71 20.27 -1.18 5.59
CA ARG A 71 19.21 -1.64 4.68
C ARG A 71 18.33 -0.51 4.14
N TYR A 72 18.36 0.66 4.78
CA TYR A 72 17.67 1.88 4.32
C TYR A 72 18.59 2.81 3.53
N ALA A 73 19.84 2.43 3.29
CA ALA A 73 20.81 3.28 2.60
C ALA A 73 20.27 3.73 1.22
N GLY A 74 20.52 5.00 0.90
CA GLY A 74 20.09 5.60 -0.36
C GLY A 74 18.63 6.05 -0.41
N GLY A 75 17.86 5.96 0.68
CA GLY A 75 16.48 6.41 0.71
C GLY A 75 16.27 7.88 0.30
N THR A 76 15.27 8.12 -0.56
CA THR A 76 14.98 9.43 -1.13
C THR A 76 13.54 9.90 -0.93
N ALA A 77 12.69 9.09 -0.30
CA ALA A 77 11.32 9.52 0.02
C ALA A 77 11.33 10.69 1.01
N PRO A 78 10.33 11.59 0.96
CA PRO A 78 10.21 12.70 1.90
C PRO A 78 10.28 12.29 3.38
N GLU A 79 10.75 13.20 4.23
CA GLU A 79 10.93 12.96 5.68
C GLU A 79 9.61 12.67 6.41
N ASP A 80 8.50 13.19 5.88
CA ASP A 80 7.13 13.02 6.38
C ASP A 80 6.45 11.73 5.89
N SER A 81 7.21 10.85 5.22
CA SER A 81 6.75 9.53 4.80
C SER A 81 7.14 8.47 5.84
N PHE A 82 6.29 7.46 5.98
CA PHE A 82 6.44 6.34 6.92
C PHE A 82 6.10 5.04 6.22
N ILE A 83 6.82 3.97 6.54
CA ILE A 83 6.55 2.61 6.08
C ILE A 83 5.57 1.98 7.05
N PHE A 84 4.36 1.73 6.58
CA PHE A 84 3.32 1.02 7.32
C PHE A 84 3.30 -0.46 6.94
N SER A 85 2.77 -1.29 7.84
CA SER A 85 2.41 -2.68 7.57
C SER A 85 0.93 -2.91 7.83
N TYR A 86 0.35 -3.83 7.06
CA TYR A 86 -0.98 -4.39 7.25
C TYR A 86 -0.91 -5.92 7.22
N GLY A 87 -1.74 -6.58 8.03
CA GLY A 87 -1.76 -8.04 8.13
C GLY A 87 -0.59 -8.65 8.91
N ASN A 88 -0.66 -9.96 9.11
CA ASN A 88 0.23 -10.70 10.01
C ASN A 88 0.70 -12.06 9.46
N GLY A 89 0.25 -12.45 8.26
CA GLY A 89 0.65 -13.71 7.62
C GLY A 89 1.86 -13.58 6.70
N ASP A 90 2.02 -14.55 5.81
CA ASP A 90 3.06 -14.53 4.79
C ASP A 90 2.73 -13.54 3.67
N PHE A 91 3.75 -13.11 2.92
CA PHE A 91 3.56 -12.37 1.68
C PHE A 91 3.17 -13.33 0.55
N VAL A 92 1.86 -13.56 0.40
CA VAL A 92 1.26 -14.49 -0.57
C VAL A 92 0.01 -13.87 -1.19
N ASP A 93 -0.43 -14.40 -2.35
CA ASP A 93 -1.75 -14.10 -2.89
C ASP A 93 -2.84 -14.48 -1.87
N GLY A 94 -3.89 -13.66 -1.74
CA GLY A 94 -5.00 -14.00 -0.87
C GLY A 94 -5.91 -12.83 -0.54
N SER A 95 -7.02 -13.12 0.16
CA SER A 95 -7.94 -12.10 0.67
C SER A 95 -7.24 -11.24 1.73
N LEU A 96 -7.31 -9.92 1.52
CA LEU A 96 -6.89 -8.90 2.47
C LEU A 96 -8.08 -8.48 3.34
N SER A 97 -9.25 -8.31 2.74
CA SER A 97 -10.54 -8.12 3.42
C SER A 97 -11.65 -8.76 2.57
N GLU A 98 -12.91 -8.55 2.93
CA GLU A 98 -14.06 -8.98 2.12
C GLU A 98 -13.99 -8.46 0.68
N ASN A 99 -13.64 -7.18 0.51
CA ASN A 99 -13.64 -6.49 -0.78
C ASN A 99 -12.25 -6.33 -1.41
N LEU A 100 -11.18 -6.75 -0.74
CA LEU A 100 -9.80 -6.55 -1.18
C LEU A 100 -9.02 -7.86 -1.23
N ALA A 101 -8.18 -8.01 -2.25
CA ALA A 101 -7.25 -9.11 -2.39
C ALA A 101 -5.83 -8.61 -2.68
N VAL A 102 -4.84 -9.32 -2.15
CA VAL A 102 -3.44 -9.15 -2.53
C VAL A 102 -3.15 -10.06 -3.71
N ARG A 103 -2.56 -9.46 -4.75
CA ARG A 103 -1.97 -10.19 -5.87
C ARG A 103 -0.50 -9.82 -6.05
N ILE A 104 0.37 -10.80 -5.89
CA ILE A 104 1.80 -10.71 -6.12
C ILE A 104 2.05 -10.64 -7.62
N ASP A 105 2.83 -9.64 -8.04
CA ASP A 105 3.34 -9.54 -9.41
C ASP A 105 4.86 -9.73 -9.47
N LYS A 106 5.58 -9.54 -8.35
CA LYS A 106 7.02 -9.76 -8.19
C LYS A 106 7.30 -10.27 -6.79
N SER A 107 8.44 -10.94 -6.59
CA SER A 107 8.84 -11.43 -5.27
C SER A 107 8.87 -10.35 -4.16
N TRP A 108 8.97 -9.08 -4.55
CA TRP A 108 9.04 -7.95 -3.62
C TRP A 108 7.85 -6.96 -3.71
N HIS A 109 6.94 -7.15 -4.68
CA HIS A 109 5.86 -6.21 -5.00
C HIS A 109 4.53 -6.95 -5.17
N ALA A 110 3.46 -6.33 -4.70
CA ALA A 110 2.11 -6.80 -4.91
C ALA A 110 1.16 -5.63 -5.10
N LEU A 111 -0.06 -5.99 -5.46
CA LEU A 111 -1.16 -5.10 -5.78
C LEU A 111 -2.32 -5.45 -4.84
N VAL A 112 -2.83 -4.46 -4.11
CA VAL A 112 -4.10 -4.57 -3.38
C VAL A 112 -5.21 -4.15 -4.34
N GLU A 113 -5.90 -5.14 -4.88
CA GLU A 113 -6.94 -4.99 -5.91
C GLU A 113 -8.33 -5.33 -5.35
N PRO A 114 -9.43 -4.91 -6.00
CA PRO A 114 -10.75 -5.36 -5.59
C PRO A 114 -10.85 -6.89 -5.72
N SER A 115 -11.53 -7.54 -4.77
CA SER A 115 -11.67 -9.02 -4.73
C SER A 115 -12.62 -9.55 -5.81
N SER A 116 -13.56 -8.72 -6.26
CA SER A 116 -14.48 -8.95 -7.38
C SER A 116 -14.70 -7.66 -8.15
N SER A 117 -15.45 -7.72 -9.26
CA SER A 117 -15.88 -6.46 -9.90
C SER A 117 -16.81 -5.70 -8.96
N MET A 118 -16.58 -4.40 -8.78
CA MET A 118 -17.37 -3.53 -7.89
C MET A 118 -17.27 -2.08 -8.34
N ALA A 119 -18.15 -1.21 -7.85
CA ALA A 119 -18.05 0.22 -8.14
C ALA A 119 -16.72 0.77 -7.65
N LEU A 120 -16.14 1.74 -8.39
CA LEU A 120 -14.91 2.43 -7.97
C LEU A 120 -15.03 2.94 -6.53
N LYS A 121 -16.20 3.50 -6.18
CA LYS A 121 -16.48 3.99 -4.85
C LYS A 121 -16.38 2.91 -3.78
N ASP A 122 -16.93 1.72 -4.02
CA ASP A 122 -16.89 0.61 -3.06
C ASP A 122 -15.46 0.12 -2.84
N TYR A 123 -14.65 0.11 -3.91
CA TYR A 123 -13.24 -0.21 -3.82
C TYR A 123 -12.46 0.85 -3.02
N THR A 124 -12.70 2.15 -3.26
CA THR A 124 -12.03 3.20 -2.48
C THR A 124 -12.48 3.17 -1.01
N ASP A 125 -13.77 3.03 -0.74
CA ASP A 125 -14.31 2.89 0.61
C ASP A 125 -13.69 1.67 1.32
N ALA A 126 -13.50 0.56 0.61
CA ALA A 126 -12.86 -0.64 1.15
C ALA A 126 -11.39 -0.41 1.49
N LEU A 127 -10.64 0.34 0.68
CA LEU A 127 -9.26 0.74 1.02
C LEU A 127 -9.24 1.63 2.26
N GLU A 128 -10.13 2.63 2.33
CA GLU A 128 -10.23 3.56 3.45
C GLU A 128 -10.60 2.85 4.75
N ALA A 129 -11.48 1.85 4.69
CA ALA A 129 -11.88 1.04 5.83
C ALA A 129 -10.70 0.27 6.46
N THR A 130 -9.61 0.04 5.72
CA THR A 130 -8.40 -0.60 6.28
C THR A 130 -7.56 0.32 7.16
N ARG A 131 -7.82 1.65 7.14
CA ARG A 131 -6.93 2.67 7.73
C ARG A 131 -6.47 2.36 9.15
N ASP A 132 -7.40 1.97 10.01
CA ASP A 132 -7.16 1.79 11.45
C ASP A 132 -6.37 0.51 11.77
N GLU A 133 -6.19 -0.38 10.81
CA GLU A 133 -5.40 -1.61 10.95
C GLU A 133 -3.95 -1.45 10.45
N TRP A 134 -3.62 -0.35 9.77
CA TRP A 134 -2.25 -0.07 9.36
C TRP A 134 -1.44 0.42 10.56
N ALA A 135 -0.30 -0.22 10.79
CA ALA A 135 0.64 0.16 11.85
C ALA A 135 1.98 0.62 11.26
N VAL A 136 2.62 1.61 11.88
CA VAL A 136 3.99 1.99 11.52
C VAL A 136 4.91 0.79 11.77
N ALA A 137 5.61 0.35 10.72
CA ALA A 137 6.43 -0.87 10.73
C ALA A 137 7.92 -0.60 10.99
N GLU A 138 8.32 0.67 10.92
CA GLU A 138 9.71 1.06 11.10
C GLU A 138 10.10 0.95 12.57
N GLU A 139 11.16 0.21 12.86
CA GLU A 139 11.76 0.19 14.19
C GLU A 139 12.50 1.51 14.43
N LYS A 140 12.14 2.22 15.51
CA LYS A 140 13.04 3.20 16.11
C LYS A 140 14.03 2.42 16.99
N ARG A 141 15.27 2.28 16.55
CA ARG A 141 16.36 1.90 17.45
C ARG A 141 16.86 3.11 18.23
#